data_AF-A0A7S0AUZ7-F1
#
_entry.id   AF-A0A7S0AUZ7-F1
#
_cell.length_a   1.000
_cell.length_b   1.000
_cell.length_c   1.000
_cell.angle_alpha   90.00
_cell.angle_beta   90.00
_cell.angle_gamma   90.00
#
_symmetry.space_group_name_H-M   'P 1'
#
loop_
_entity.id
_entity.type
_entity.pdbx_description
1 polymer ?
#
loop_
_entity_poly.entity_id
_entity_poly.type
_entity_poly.pdbx_seq_one_letter_code
_entity_poly.pdbx_strand_id
1 'polypeptide(L)'
;RGVGEDHAKYSPVATASYRLMPQVELLNPVYDELADDLANLYEPGVFEVVKCDSGDEAGRDRKAVVVNPYACTMSRNFMRVPELKEAVKITRVPDHFIFSIESVGALKPGVILAEALRILKMKCHNVIRMADESLEV
;
A
#
# COMPACT_ATOMS: atom_id res chain seq x y z
N ARG A 1 8.86 4.57 33.77
CA ARG A 1 8.56 3.72 32.58
C ARG A 1 7.04 3.69 32.46
N GLY A 2 6.48 4.03 31.31
CA GLY A 2 5.03 3.97 31.05
C GLY A 2 4.78 3.44 29.64
N VAL A 3 3.57 3.01 29.33
CA VAL A 3 3.17 2.55 28.00
C VAL A 3 2.22 3.53 27.33
N GLY A 4 2.17 3.54 26.00
CA GLY A 4 1.28 4.42 25.24
C GLY A 4 -0.21 4.22 25.56
N GLU A 5 -0.58 3.01 26.03
CA GLU A 5 -1.92 2.68 26.53
C GLU A 5 -2.29 3.51 27.77
N ASP A 6 -1.35 3.73 28.69
CA ASP A 6 -1.59 4.51 29.90
C ASP A 6 -1.77 6.00 29.58
N HIS A 7 -0.97 6.51 28.65
CA HIS A 7 -1.03 7.90 28.21
C HIS A 7 -0.26 8.10 26.89
N ALA A 8 -0.85 8.87 25.97
CA ALA A 8 -0.25 9.19 24.67
C ALA A 8 1.19 9.77 24.72
N LYS A 9 1.60 10.43 25.81
CA LYS A 9 2.95 10.99 25.98
C LYS A 9 4.05 9.93 26.02
N TYR A 10 3.68 8.67 26.29
CA TYR A 10 4.59 7.53 26.30
C TYR A 10 4.65 6.81 24.95
N SER A 11 3.87 7.24 23.94
CA SER A 11 3.99 6.69 22.59
C SER A 11 5.39 6.95 22.04
N PRO A 12 6.14 5.92 21.60
CA PRO A 12 7.47 6.10 21.02
C PRO A 12 7.43 6.57 19.55
N VAL A 13 6.25 6.65 18.96
CA VAL A 13 6.02 7.01 17.56
C VAL A 13 5.16 8.26 17.44
N ALA A 14 5.47 9.07 16.43
CA ALA A 14 4.59 10.15 15.97
C ALA A 14 3.39 9.51 15.24
N THR A 15 3.69 8.69 14.23
CA THR A 15 2.70 7.83 13.57
C THR A 15 3.32 6.47 13.23
N ALA A 16 2.54 5.42 13.41
CA ALA A 16 2.85 4.09 12.92
C ALA A 16 1.62 3.58 12.20
N SER A 17 1.74 3.38 10.90
CA SER A 17 0.63 2.98 10.04
C SER A 17 1.13 2.03 8.96
N TYR A 18 0.20 1.41 8.26
CA TYR A 18 0.50 0.63 7.08
C TYR A 18 -0.56 0.89 6.01
N ARG A 19 -0.20 0.57 4.77
CA ARG A 19 -1.14 0.39 3.66
C ARG A 19 -0.81 -0.91 2.94
N LEU A 20 -1.79 -1.47 2.24
CA LEU A 20 -1.52 -2.60 1.35
C LEU A 20 -0.92 -2.10 0.03
N MET A 21 -0.07 -2.92 -0.58
CA MET A 21 0.48 -2.65 -1.91
C MET A 21 -0.66 -2.53 -2.93
N PRO A 22 -0.79 -1.39 -3.63
CA PRO A 22 -1.76 -1.26 -4.70
C PRO A 22 -1.43 -2.21 -5.84
N GLN A 23 -2.48 -2.81 -6.41
CA GLN A 23 -2.41 -3.57 -7.64
C GLN A 23 -3.20 -2.80 -8.69
N VAL A 24 -2.50 -2.37 -9.74
CA VAL A 24 -3.06 -1.55 -10.82
C VAL A 24 -2.95 -2.36 -12.10
N GLU A 25 -4.09 -2.61 -12.74
CA GLU A 25 -4.21 -3.43 -13.94
C GLU A 25 -4.97 -2.64 -15.02
N LEU A 26 -4.48 -2.69 -16.25
CA LEU A 26 -5.23 -2.27 -17.43
C LEU A 26 -5.94 -3.50 -17.99
N LEU A 27 -7.26 -3.56 -17.86
CA LEU A 27 -8.11 -4.62 -18.41
C LEU A 27 -8.21 -4.50 -19.92
N ASN A 28 -8.25 -3.26 -20.42
CA ASN A 28 -8.28 -2.94 -21.83
C ASN A 28 -7.18 -1.91 -22.14
N PRO A 29 -6.59 -1.93 -23.34
CA PRO A 29 -5.62 -0.91 -23.72
C PRO A 29 -6.29 0.47 -23.77
N VAL A 30 -5.56 1.48 -23.30
CA VAL A 30 -5.99 2.89 -23.28
C VAL A 30 -5.05 3.67 -24.18
N TYR A 31 -5.58 4.36 -25.18
CA TYR A 31 -4.82 5.00 -26.24
C TYR A 31 -4.99 6.52 -26.31
N ASP A 32 -4.01 7.17 -26.93
CA ASP A 32 -4.00 8.56 -27.37
C ASP A 32 -4.43 9.55 -26.27
N GLU A 33 -5.43 10.40 -26.52
CA GLU A 33 -5.91 11.41 -25.57
C GLU A 33 -6.38 10.78 -24.24
N LEU A 34 -7.03 9.61 -24.31
CA LEU A 34 -7.48 8.90 -23.11
C LEU A 34 -6.31 8.36 -22.28
N ALA A 35 -5.17 8.05 -22.92
CA ALA A 35 -3.94 7.65 -22.24
C ALA A 35 -3.29 8.84 -21.53
N ASP A 36 -3.25 10.00 -22.19
CA ASP A 36 -2.76 11.25 -21.59
C ASP A 36 -3.64 11.66 -20.39
N ASP A 37 -4.97 11.59 -20.54
CA ASP A 37 -5.92 11.85 -19.45
C ASP A 37 -5.72 10.89 -18.28
N LEU A 38 -5.60 9.58 -18.55
CA LEU A 38 -5.35 8.59 -17.50
C LEU A 38 -4.06 8.89 -16.74
N ALA A 39 -2.97 9.25 -17.44
CA ALA A 39 -1.73 9.62 -16.79
C ALA A 39 -1.88 10.88 -15.92
N ASN A 40 -2.62 11.88 -16.40
CA ASN A 40 -2.86 13.14 -15.68
C ASN A 40 -3.78 13.00 -14.46
N LEU A 41 -4.61 11.96 -14.38
CA LEU A 41 -5.48 11.70 -13.22
C LEU A 41 -4.71 11.24 -11.96
N TYR A 42 -3.45 10.86 -12.11
CA TYR A 42 -2.61 10.30 -11.06
C TYR A 42 -1.33 11.11 -10.88
N GLU A 43 -0.67 10.89 -9.74
CA GLU A 43 0.66 11.44 -9.51
C GLU A 43 1.66 10.88 -10.55
N PRO A 44 2.66 11.68 -10.98
CA PRO A 44 3.65 11.23 -11.93
C PRO A 44 4.29 9.91 -11.51
N GLY A 45 4.34 8.96 -12.46
CA GLY A 45 5.00 7.67 -12.28
C GLY A 45 4.04 6.49 -12.07
N VAL A 46 2.76 6.69 -11.74
CA VAL A 46 1.81 5.56 -11.69
C VAL A 46 1.59 4.99 -13.09
N PHE A 47 1.24 5.87 -14.04
CA PHE A 47 1.11 5.55 -15.45
C PHE A 47 2.11 6.37 -16.27
N GLU A 48 2.55 5.79 -17.37
CA GLU A 48 3.36 6.47 -18.39
C GLU A 48 2.69 6.27 -19.76
N VAL A 49 2.82 7.27 -20.64
CA VAL A 49 2.34 7.18 -22.01
C VAL A 49 3.50 6.85 -22.93
N VAL A 50 3.44 5.68 -23.55
CA VAL A 50 4.48 5.16 -24.46
C VAL A 50 3.95 5.12 -25.89
N LYS A 51 4.85 5.03 -26.87
CA LYS A 51 4.45 4.84 -28.27
C LYS A 51 3.86 3.45 -28.48
N CYS A 52 2.91 3.35 -29.40
CA CYS A 52 2.37 2.07 -29.84
C CYS A 52 3.38 1.31 -30.71
N ASP A 53 3.37 -0.01 -30.57
CA ASP A 53 4.19 -0.95 -31.33
C ASP A 53 3.32 -1.70 -32.36
N SER A 54 3.95 -2.50 -33.24
CA SER A 54 3.26 -3.25 -34.30
C SER A 54 2.21 -4.26 -33.82
N GLY A 55 2.16 -4.54 -32.51
CA GLY A 55 1.15 -5.41 -31.89
C GLY A 55 -0.07 -4.68 -31.34
N ASP A 56 -0.08 -3.35 -31.36
CA ASP A 56 -1.20 -2.52 -30.89
C ASP A 56 -2.22 -2.25 -32.02
N GLU A 57 -3.36 -1.67 -31.65
CA GLU A 57 -4.45 -1.39 -32.58
C GLU A 57 -4.02 -0.42 -33.70
N ALA A 58 -4.35 -0.75 -34.94
CA ALA A 58 -3.96 0.04 -36.10
C ALA A 58 -4.59 1.45 -36.06
N GLY A 59 -3.77 2.47 -36.27
CA GLY A 59 -4.21 3.87 -36.22
C GLY A 59 -4.10 4.52 -34.83
N ARG A 60 -3.45 3.86 -33.86
CA ARG A 60 -3.10 4.41 -32.55
C ARG A 60 -1.63 4.81 -32.49
N ASP A 61 -1.34 5.96 -31.90
CA ASP A 61 0.02 6.49 -31.82
C ASP A 61 0.68 6.20 -30.48
N ARG A 62 -0.11 6.30 -29.39
CA ARG A 62 0.40 6.19 -28.01
C ARG A 62 -0.57 5.43 -27.11
N LYS A 63 -0.04 4.77 -26.08
CA LYS A 63 -0.81 4.01 -25.08
C LYS A 63 -0.34 4.26 -23.65
N ALA A 64 -1.24 4.12 -22.69
CA ALA A 64 -0.90 4.15 -21.27
C ALA A 64 -0.36 2.78 -20.83
N VAL A 65 0.69 2.79 -20.02
CA VAL A 65 1.24 1.61 -19.35
C VAL A 65 1.38 1.88 -17.86
N VAL A 66 1.18 0.84 -17.05
CA VAL A 66 1.39 0.91 -15.60
C VAL A 66 2.89 0.77 -15.33
N VAL A 67 3.49 1.78 -14.69
CA VAL A 67 4.94 1.79 -14.41
C VAL A 67 5.22 1.58 -12.92
N ASN A 68 4.50 2.30 -12.04
CA ASN A 68 4.74 2.21 -10.61
C ASN A 68 3.43 2.13 -9.81
N PRO A 69 2.89 0.91 -9.58
CA PRO A 69 1.73 0.73 -8.72
C PRO A 69 1.95 1.20 -7.28
N TYR A 70 3.19 1.21 -6.77
CA TYR A 70 3.49 1.64 -5.41
C TYR A 70 3.14 3.11 -5.18
N ALA A 71 3.32 3.97 -6.19
CA ALA A 71 3.01 5.39 -6.13
C ALA A 71 1.49 5.68 -6.13
N CYS A 72 0.63 4.69 -6.42
CA CYS A 72 -0.80 4.90 -6.44
C CYS A 72 -1.36 5.18 -5.02
N THR A 73 -1.97 6.35 -4.85
CA THR A 73 -2.64 6.79 -3.62
C THR A 73 -4.10 6.33 -3.53
N MET A 74 -4.57 5.52 -4.48
CA MET A 74 -5.93 4.95 -4.51
C MET A 74 -7.05 6.01 -4.62
N SER A 75 -6.83 7.11 -5.32
CA SER A 75 -7.82 8.19 -5.54
C SER A 75 -9.10 7.71 -6.25
N ARG A 76 -9.01 6.65 -7.07
CA ARG A 76 -10.09 6.12 -7.92
C ARG A 76 -10.68 7.14 -8.90
N ASN A 77 -9.93 8.19 -9.24
CA ASN A 77 -10.39 9.23 -10.15
C ASN A 77 -10.81 8.70 -11.54
N PHE A 78 -10.16 7.62 -12.00
CA PHE A 78 -10.49 6.94 -13.25
C PHE A 78 -11.97 6.53 -13.35
N MET A 79 -12.65 6.26 -12.22
CA MET A 79 -14.06 5.86 -12.21
C MET A 79 -15.03 6.96 -12.68
N ARG A 80 -14.55 8.21 -12.78
CA ARG A 80 -15.34 9.34 -13.28
C ARG A 80 -15.53 9.32 -14.79
N VAL A 81 -14.60 8.71 -15.51
CA VAL A 81 -14.64 8.59 -16.97
C VAL A 81 -15.15 7.19 -17.31
N PRO A 82 -16.32 7.05 -17.95
CA PRO A 82 -16.92 5.74 -18.23
C PRO A 82 -15.98 4.77 -18.94
N GLU A 83 -15.21 5.26 -19.91
CA GLU A 83 -14.26 4.47 -20.68
C GLU A 83 -13.12 3.94 -19.81
N LEU A 84 -12.57 4.78 -18.93
CA LEU A 84 -11.51 4.38 -17.99
C LEU A 84 -12.01 3.46 -16.90
N LYS A 85 -13.27 3.63 -16.47
CA LYS A 85 -13.89 2.77 -15.45
C LYS A 85 -13.90 1.30 -15.87
N GLU A 86 -14.15 1.02 -17.14
CA GLU A 86 -14.14 -0.34 -17.69
C GLU A 86 -12.72 -0.80 -18.09
N ALA A 87 -11.80 0.13 -18.37
CA ALA A 87 -10.44 -0.18 -18.81
C ALA A 87 -9.44 -0.38 -17.65
N VAL A 88 -9.68 0.19 -16.47
CA VAL A 88 -8.72 0.19 -15.35
C VAL A 88 -9.29 -0.54 -14.15
N LYS A 89 -8.49 -1.40 -13.52
CA LYS A 89 -8.82 -2.06 -12.28
C LYS A 89 -7.74 -1.77 -11.24
N ILE A 90 -8.18 -1.26 -10.09
CA ILE A 90 -7.30 -0.93 -8.97
C ILE A 90 -7.76 -1.67 -7.71
N THR A 91 -6.93 -2.62 -7.27
CA THR A 91 -7.12 -3.46 -6.09
C THR A 91 -5.92 -3.37 -5.15
N ARG A 92 -5.83 -4.29 -4.17
CA ARG A 92 -4.74 -4.38 -3.21
C ARG A 92 -4.28 -5.82 -3.13
N VAL A 93 -2.98 -6.02 -2.98
CA VAL A 93 -2.38 -7.33 -2.69
C VAL A 93 -2.58 -7.62 -1.19
N PRO A 94 -3.42 -8.60 -0.80
CA PRO A 94 -3.88 -8.75 0.60
C PRO A 94 -2.78 -9.05 1.61
N ASP A 95 -1.70 -9.69 1.17
CA ASP A 95 -0.58 -10.17 2.00
C ASP A 95 0.66 -9.29 1.90
N HIS A 96 0.61 -8.16 1.18
CA HIS A 96 1.72 -7.24 1.01
C HIS A 96 1.47 -5.91 1.74
N PHE A 97 2.10 -5.75 2.89
CA PHE A 97 2.00 -4.56 3.74
C PHE A 97 3.20 -3.63 3.58
N ILE A 98 2.92 -2.35 3.35
CA ILE A 98 3.91 -1.27 3.32
C ILE A 98 3.75 -0.47 4.62
N PHE A 99 4.69 -0.64 5.54
CA PHE A 99 4.71 0.06 6.83
C PHE A 99 5.39 1.43 6.73
N SER A 100 4.82 2.42 7.41
CA SER A 100 5.46 3.71 7.70
C SER A 100 5.51 3.92 9.20
N ILE A 101 6.72 4.07 9.74
CA ILE A 101 6.96 4.23 11.18
C ILE A 101 7.82 5.46 11.40
N GLU A 102 7.24 6.48 12.02
CA GLU A 102 7.90 7.73 12.37
C GLU A 102 8.14 7.78 13.87
N SER A 103 9.40 7.89 14.27
CA SER A 103 9.79 7.98 15.68
C SER A 103 9.69 9.42 16.19
N VAL A 104 9.37 9.58 17.48
CA VAL A 104 9.49 10.88 18.18
C VAL A 104 10.94 11.22 18.59
N GLY A 105 11.91 10.36 18.24
CA GLY A 105 13.34 10.58 18.43
C GLY A 105 13.98 9.79 19.59
N ALA A 106 13.19 9.24 20.51
CA ALA A 106 13.71 8.47 21.64
C ALA A 106 14.35 7.13 21.22
N LEU A 107 13.83 6.49 20.17
CA LEU A 107 14.31 5.22 19.62
C LEU A 107 14.34 5.30 18.09
N LYS A 108 15.23 4.56 17.43
CA LYS A 108 15.19 4.45 15.96
C LYS A 108 13.96 3.64 15.52
N PRO A 109 13.30 3.95 14.39
CA PRO A 109 12.12 3.21 13.92
C PRO A 109 12.30 1.69 13.83
N GLY A 110 13.46 1.23 13.32
CA GLY A 110 13.76 -0.21 13.24
C GLY A 110 13.83 -0.90 14.62
N VAL A 111 14.27 -0.20 15.66
CA VAL A 111 14.27 -0.71 17.04
C VAL A 111 12.85 -0.78 17.59
N ILE A 112 12.01 0.22 17.30
CA ILE A 112 10.60 0.24 17.70
C ILE A 112 9.87 -0.98 17.12
N LEU A 113 10.08 -1.28 15.83
CA LEU A 113 9.48 -2.46 15.19
C LEU A 113 9.96 -3.77 15.82
N ALA A 114 11.27 -3.91 16.05
CA ALA A 114 11.83 -5.10 16.69
C ALA A 114 11.27 -5.31 18.10
N GLU A 115 11.15 -4.24 18.90
CA GLU A 115 10.54 -4.29 20.23
C GLU A 115 9.06 -4.66 20.19
N ALA A 116 8.30 -4.14 19.21
CA ALA A 116 6.90 -4.49 19.03
C ALA A 116 6.73 -6.00 18.73
N LEU A 117 7.55 -6.56 17.84
CA LEU A 117 7.56 -7.99 17.53
C LEU A 117 7.94 -8.85 18.75
N ARG A 118 8.93 -8.39 19.53
CA ARG A 118 9.34 -9.06 20.77
C ARG A 118 8.21 -9.09 21.80
N ILE A 119 7.50 -7.97 21.97
CA ILE A 119 6.34 -7.87 22.87
C ILE A 119 5.22 -8.80 22.41
N LEU A 120 4.93 -8.87 21.11
CA LEU A 120 3.93 -9.81 20.58
C LEU A 120 4.30 -11.26 20.89
N LYS A 121 5.55 -11.65 20.64
CA LYS A 121 6.06 -13.00 20.96
C LYS A 121 5.90 -13.32 22.45
N MET A 122 6.26 -12.38 23.33
CA MET A 122 6.08 -12.55 24.78
C MET A 122 4.62 -12.74 25.18
N LYS A 123 3.69 -11.98 24.58
CA LYS A 123 2.26 -12.13 24.86
C LYS A 123 1.78 -13.53 24.48
N CYS A 124 2.19 -14.06 23.33
CA CYS A 124 1.87 -15.43 22.94
C CYS A 124 2.43 -16.47 23.92
N HIS A 125 3.70 -16.34 24.33
CA HIS A 125 4.32 -17.25 25.31
C HIS A 125 3.59 -17.21 26.66
N ASN A 126 3.14 -16.03 27.11
CA ASN A 126 2.40 -15.92 28.35
C ASN A 126 1.06 -16.66 28.29
N VAL A 127 0.33 -16.55 27.18
CA VAL A 127 -0.94 -17.25 26.98
C VAL A 127 -0.72 -18.77 26.97
N ILE A 128 0.31 -19.26 26.28
CA ILE A 128 0.66 -20.69 26.27
C ILE A 128 0.92 -21.19 27.70
N ARG A 129 1.77 -20.49 28.45
CA ARG A 129 2.08 -20.85 29.84
C ARG A 129 0.83 -20.93 30.71
N MET A 130 -0.07 -19.96 30.60
CA MET A 130 -1.32 -19.94 31.38
C MET A 130 -2.26 -21.08 30.99
N ALA A 131 -2.27 -21.47 29.71
CA ALA A 131 -3.06 -22.60 29.23
C ALA A 131 -2.53 -23.93 29.78
N ASP A 132 -1.21 -24.13 29.77
CA ASP A 132 -0.55 -25.31 30.31
C ASP A 132 -0.82 -25.44 31.82
N GLU A 133 -0.63 -24.35 32.59
CA GLU A 133 -0.94 -24.29 34.03
C GLU A 133 -2.41 -24.60 34.34
N SER A 134 -3.34 -24.30 33.42
CA SER A 134 -4.78 -24.57 33.61
C SER A 134 -5.19 -26.01 33.29
N LEU A 135 -4.36 -26.76 32.54
CA LEU A 135 -4.60 -28.16 32.18
C LEU A 135 -3.99 -29.15 33.19
N GLU A 136 -3.04 -28.69 33.99
CA GLU A 136 -2.42 -29.46 35.08
C GLU A 136 -3.25 -29.46 36.38
N VAL A 137 -4.36 -28.71 36.42
CA VAL A 137 -5.33 -28.62 37.54
C VAL A 137 -6.59 -29.41 37.20
#